data_AF-A0A7K4VR89-F1
#
_entry.id   AF-A0A7K4VR89-F1
#
_cell.length_a   1.000
_cell.length_b   1.000
_cell.length_c   1.000
_cell.angle_alpha   90.00
_cell.angle_beta   90.00
_cell.angle_gamma   90.00
#
_symmetry.space_group_name_H-M   'P 1'
#
loop_
_entity.id
_entity.type
_entity.pdbx_description
1 polymer ?
#
loop_
_entity_poly.entity_id
_entity_poly.type
_entity_poly.pdbx_seq_one_letter_code
_entity_poly.pdbx_strand_id
1 'polypeptide(L)'
;DFSSTKSITSRCDFLQNLLANGCAGAIENPSSSISVVRNVPLSSKGSGQSHLDVTQITPQQVALNLRPGDRTSFRVQVRQVEDYPVDLYYLMDLSLSMNDDLDNIRNLGTKLAEEMRK
;
A
#
# COMPACT_ATOMS: atom_id res chain seq x y z
N ASP A 1 -11.52 60.55 -22.15
CA ASP A 1 -10.80 60.00 -20.99
C ASP A 1 -10.75 58.48 -21.00
N PHE A 2 -9.60 57.94 -21.40
CA PHE A 2 -9.31 56.50 -21.47
C PHE A 2 -8.76 55.96 -20.13
N SER A 3 -9.38 56.33 -19.01
CA SER A 3 -8.97 55.81 -17.70
C SER A 3 -10.19 55.33 -16.92
N SER A 4 -10.78 54.22 -17.38
CA SER A 4 -11.57 53.38 -16.50
C SER A 4 -10.60 52.35 -15.92
N THR A 5 -10.17 52.58 -14.69
CA THR A 5 -9.55 51.59 -13.81
C THR A 5 -10.57 50.52 -13.44
N LYS A 6 -11.16 49.83 -14.43
CA LYS A 6 -11.74 48.52 -14.20
C LYS A 6 -10.57 47.62 -13.82
N SER A 7 -10.43 47.36 -12.53
CA SER A 7 -9.60 46.27 -12.01
C SER A 7 -9.82 45.08 -12.93
N ILE A 8 -8.78 44.70 -13.68
CA ILE A 8 -8.85 43.54 -14.56
C ILE A 8 -9.04 42.37 -13.61
N THR A 9 -10.27 41.87 -13.50
CA THR A 9 -10.56 40.71 -12.67
C THR A 9 -9.76 39.55 -13.25
N SER A 10 -8.83 39.02 -12.45
CA SER A 10 -8.02 37.87 -12.86
C SER A 10 -8.94 36.69 -13.15
N ARG A 11 -8.72 35.99 -14.26
CA ARG A 11 -9.47 34.78 -14.61
C ARG A 11 -9.16 33.61 -13.68
N CYS A 12 -7.98 33.62 -13.05
CA CYS A 12 -7.55 32.63 -12.07
C CYS A 12 -7.59 33.28 -10.68
N ASP A 13 -8.49 32.77 -9.84
CA ASP A 13 -8.67 33.18 -8.45
C ASP A 13 -9.32 32.03 -7.66
N PHE A 14 -9.45 32.17 -6.34
CA PHE A 14 -10.20 31.25 -5.50
C PHE A 14 -11.65 31.11 -5.97
N LEU A 15 -12.21 29.91 -5.82
CA LEU A 15 -13.57 29.60 -6.25
C LEU A 15 -14.60 30.58 -5.66
N GLN A 16 -14.45 30.97 -4.39
CA GLN A 16 -15.35 31.94 -3.75
C GLN A 16 -15.31 33.31 -4.44
N ASN A 17 -14.13 33.77 -4.84
CA ASN A 17 -13.95 35.06 -5.50
C ASN A 17 -14.53 35.05 -6.92
N LEU A 18 -14.35 33.96 -7.67
CA LEU A 18 -14.91 33.82 -9.03
C LEU A 18 -16.45 33.84 -9.02
N LEU A 19 -17.07 33.19 -8.04
CA LEU A 19 -18.52 33.21 -7.85
C LEU A 19 -19.03 34.60 -7.47
N ALA A 20 -18.35 35.30 -6.56
CA ALA A 20 -18.69 36.67 -6.17
C ALA A 20 -18.59 37.67 -7.34
N ASN A 21 -17.66 37.43 -8.28
CA ASN A 21 -17.47 38.24 -9.48
C ASN A 21 -18.46 37.91 -10.62
N GLY A 22 -19.45 37.04 -10.39
CA GLY A 22 -20.50 36.72 -11.37
C GLY A 22 -20.09 35.72 -12.45
N CYS A 23 -19.00 34.98 -12.26
CA CYS A 23 -18.58 33.92 -13.18
C CYS A 23 -19.46 32.67 -12.97
N ALA A 24 -20.61 32.61 -13.64
CA ALA A 24 -21.55 31.49 -13.53
C ALA A 24 -21.35 30.48 -14.68
N GLY A 25 -20.88 29.28 -14.36
CA GLY A 25 -20.97 28.09 -15.24
C GLY A 25 -19.74 27.75 -16.10
N ALA A 26 -18.75 28.62 -16.21
CA ALA A 26 -17.52 28.38 -16.99
C ALA A 26 -16.27 28.22 -16.09
N ILE A 27 -16.44 27.71 -14.86
CA ILE A 27 -15.33 27.51 -13.91
C ILE A 27 -14.84 26.06 -14.01
N GLU A 28 -13.59 25.88 -14.44
CA GLU A 28 -12.88 24.60 -14.38
C GLU A 28 -12.06 24.53 -13.09
N ASN A 29 -12.41 23.59 -12.21
CA ASN A 29 -11.69 23.37 -10.95
C ASN A 29 -11.42 21.87 -10.77
N PRO A 30 -10.37 21.32 -11.42
CA PRO A 30 -10.04 19.91 -11.30
C PRO A 30 -9.65 19.59 -9.85
N SER A 31 -10.34 18.63 -9.24
CA SER A 31 -10.05 18.12 -7.90
C SER A 31 -9.35 16.78 -7.97
N SER A 32 -8.59 16.46 -6.92
CA SER A 32 -8.02 15.12 -6.78
C SER A 32 -9.11 14.04 -6.69
N SER A 33 -8.85 12.86 -7.26
CA SER A 33 -9.77 11.71 -7.21
C SER A 33 -9.04 10.39 -7.00
N ILE A 34 -9.74 9.44 -6.38
CA ILE A 34 -9.28 8.07 -6.11
C ILE A 34 -10.22 7.10 -6.82
N SER A 35 -9.66 6.10 -7.47
CA SER A 35 -10.42 4.95 -7.98
C SER A 35 -9.73 3.65 -7.58
N VAL A 36 -10.49 2.73 -6.98
CA VAL A 36 -9.98 1.40 -6.63
C VAL A 36 -10.19 0.50 -7.83
N VAL A 37 -9.09 0.05 -8.43
CA VAL A 37 -9.10 -0.75 -9.67
C VAL A 37 -9.20 -2.24 -9.36
N ARG A 38 -8.51 -2.69 -8.30
CA ARG A 38 -8.55 -4.09 -7.85
C ARG A 38 -8.66 -4.15 -6.32
N ASN A 39 -9.72 -4.83 -5.86
CA ASN A 39 -10.11 -4.92 -4.45
C ASN A 39 -10.56 -6.34 -4.06
N VAL A 40 -9.63 -7.28 -4.11
CA VAL A 40 -9.80 -8.65 -3.62
C VAL A 40 -9.88 -8.62 -2.09
N PRO A 41 -10.86 -9.31 -1.46
CA PRO A 41 -11.00 -9.37 -0.02
C PRO A 41 -9.84 -10.13 0.64
N LEU A 42 -9.57 -9.82 1.91
CA LEU A 42 -8.55 -10.52 2.69
C LEU A 42 -8.92 -12.00 2.88
N SER A 43 -7.95 -12.88 2.71
CA SER A 43 -8.13 -14.33 2.90
C SER A 43 -8.22 -14.66 4.40
N SER A 44 -9.03 -15.66 4.73
CA SER A 44 -9.21 -16.14 6.12
C SER A 44 -8.18 -17.19 6.53
N LYS A 45 -7.55 -17.89 5.58
CA LYS A 45 -6.55 -18.95 5.80
C LYS A 45 -5.44 -18.88 4.75
N GLY A 46 -4.21 -19.27 5.11
CA GLY A 46 -3.06 -19.33 4.21
C GLY A 46 -2.97 -20.62 3.38
N SER A 47 -3.81 -21.62 3.69
CA SER A 47 -3.83 -22.94 3.06
C SER A 47 -5.04 -23.11 2.11
N GLY A 48 -4.94 -22.52 0.92
CA GLY A 48 -5.74 -22.90 -0.26
C GLY A 48 -4.93 -23.78 -1.21
N GLN A 49 -5.57 -24.43 -2.20
CA GLN A 49 -4.91 -25.35 -3.17
C GLN A 49 -3.74 -24.70 -3.96
N SER A 50 -3.59 -23.37 -3.88
CA SER A 50 -2.53 -22.58 -4.46
C SER A 50 -2.12 -21.48 -3.48
N HIS A 51 -0.82 -21.39 -3.12
CA HIS A 51 -0.26 -20.29 -2.32
C HIS A 51 -0.46 -18.90 -2.97
N LEU A 52 -0.84 -18.86 -4.26
CA LEU A 52 -1.08 -17.63 -5.01
C LEU A 52 -2.45 -16.99 -4.73
N ASP A 53 -3.38 -17.71 -4.08
CA ASP A 53 -4.74 -17.23 -3.80
C ASP A 53 -4.90 -16.56 -2.43
N VAL A 54 -3.80 -16.41 -1.69
CA VAL A 54 -3.79 -15.80 -0.36
C VAL A 54 -3.65 -14.28 -0.47
N THR A 55 -4.70 -13.56 -0.11
CA THR A 55 -4.73 -12.09 -0.10
C THR A 55 -4.52 -11.56 1.32
N GLN A 56 -3.34 -11.02 1.62
CA GLN A 56 -3.01 -10.45 2.93
C GLN A 56 -3.14 -8.92 3.00
N ILE A 57 -3.28 -8.27 1.83
CA ILE A 57 -3.38 -6.81 1.71
C ILE A 57 -4.51 -6.45 0.76
N THR A 58 -5.30 -5.44 1.11
CA THR A 58 -6.34 -4.89 0.25
C THR A 58 -6.45 -3.36 0.40
N PRO A 59 -6.72 -2.60 -0.68
CA PRO A 59 -6.84 -3.01 -2.09
C PRO A 59 -5.49 -3.34 -2.74
N GLN A 60 -5.50 -4.06 -3.86
CA GLN A 60 -4.28 -4.45 -4.59
C GLN A 60 -3.89 -3.44 -5.67
N GLN A 61 -4.85 -2.64 -6.15
CA GLN A 61 -4.58 -1.61 -7.14
C GLN A 61 -5.49 -0.40 -6.94
N VAL A 62 -4.89 0.77 -6.86
CA VAL A 62 -5.56 2.07 -6.72
C VAL A 62 -4.98 3.02 -7.77
N ALA A 63 -5.84 3.70 -8.51
CA ALA A 63 -5.46 4.77 -9.41
C ALA A 63 -5.83 6.12 -8.79
N LEU A 64 -4.84 7.01 -8.72
CA LEU A 64 -4.93 8.33 -8.11
C LEU A 64 -4.72 9.40 -9.18
N ASN A 65 -5.66 10.35 -9.28
CA ASN A 65 -5.47 11.58 -10.02
C ASN A 65 -5.30 12.70 -9.01
N LEU A 66 -4.09 13.25 -8.87
CA LEU A 66 -3.77 14.24 -7.83
C LEU A 66 -3.55 15.62 -8.45
N ARG A 67 -4.26 16.62 -7.92
CA ARG A 67 -3.96 18.02 -8.18
C ARG A 67 -2.72 18.41 -7.36
N PRO A 68 -1.75 19.16 -7.91
CA PRO A 68 -0.60 19.64 -7.14
C PRO A 68 -1.04 20.40 -5.87
N GLY A 69 -0.52 19.98 -4.71
CA GLY A 69 -0.82 20.58 -3.41
C GLY A 69 -2.02 19.96 -2.66
N ASP A 70 -2.88 19.21 -3.35
CA ASP A 70 -3.99 18.50 -2.70
C ASP A 70 -3.47 17.26 -1.95
N ARG A 71 -4.14 16.94 -0.84
CA ARG A 71 -3.91 15.70 -0.09
C ARG A 71 -5.08 14.76 -0.30
N THR A 72 -4.79 13.47 -0.41
CA THR A 72 -5.78 12.44 -0.67
C THR A 72 -5.42 11.21 0.16
N SER A 73 -6.41 10.52 0.71
CA SER A 73 -6.21 9.38 1.61
C SER A 73 -7.07 8.21 1.18
N PHE A 74 -6.47 7.02 1.16
CA PHE A 74 -7.16 5.76 0.96
C PHE A 74 -6.78 4.79 2.09
N ARG A 75 -7.68 3.84 2.37
CA ARG A 75 -7.47 2.87 3.44
C ARG A 75 -6.82 1.62 2.88
N VAL A 76 -5.73 1.20 3.52
CA VAL A 76 -5.11 -0.11 3.31
C VAL A 76 -5.44 -0.97 4.52
N GLN A 77 -5.89 -2.19 4.28
CA GLN A 77 -6.11 -3.20 5.31
C GLN A 77 -5.10 -4.32 5.11
N VAL A 78 -4.48 -4.75 6.21
CA VAL A 78 -3.47 -5.80 6.22
C VAL A 78 -3.87 -6.83 7.28
N ARG A 79 -3.75 -8.11 6.94
CA ARG A 79 -3.98 -9.21 7.86
C ARG A 79 -2.97 -10.33 7.57
N GLN A 80 -2.29 -10.78 8.61
CA GLN A 80 -1.51 -12.03 8.55
C GLN A 80 -2.47 -13.22 8.53
N VAL A 81 -2.22 -14.16 7.64
CA VAL A 81 -2.94 -15.43 7.60
C VAL A 81 -2.22 -16.49 8.42
N GLU A 82 -2.99 -17.42 8.98
CA GLU A 82 -2.47 -18.66 9.58
C GLU A 82 -1.89 -19.57 8.50
N ASP A 83 -0.92 -20.41 8.86
CA ASP A 83 -0.26 -21.40 7.98
C ASP A 83 0.47 -20.81 6.75
N TYR A 84 1.08 -19.63 6.88
CA TYR A 84 1.88 -19.04 5.81
C TYR A 84 3.26 -19.72 5.73
N PRO A 85 3.79 -20.03 4.52
CA PRO A 85 5.06 -20.73 4.38
C PRO A 85 6.22 -19.94 4.99
N VAL A 86 7.14 -20.67 5.64
CA VAL A 86 8.33 -20.13 6.29
C VAL A 86 9.56 -20.80 5.69
N ASP A 87 10.50 -20.00 5.23
CA ASP A 87 11.83 -20.47 4.81
C ASP A 87 12.85 -20.18 5.91
N LEU A 88 13.59 -21.21 6.33
CA LEU A 88 14.62 -21.10 7.37
C LEU A 88 15.99 -21.50 6.81
N TYR A 89 16.92 -20.56 6.84
CA TYR A 89 18.31 -20.78 6.45
C TYR A 89 19.20 -20.77 7.69
N TYR A 90 19.79 -21.93 8.00
CA TYR A 90 20.75 -22.06 9.07
C TYR A 90 22.17 -21.89 8.51
N LEU A 91 22.80 -20.75 8.80
CA LEU A 91 24.19 -20.51 8.44
C LEU A 91 25.08 -20.84 9.65
N MET A 92 25.91 -21.87 9.50
CA MET A 92 26.80 -22.37 10.56
C MET A 92 28.25 -21.98 10.26
N ASP A 93 28.99 -21.62 11.32
CA ASP A 93 30.44 -21.59 11.26
C ASP A 93 31.01 -23.02 11.36
N LEU A 94 31.98 -23.35 10.50
CA LEU A 94 32.63 -24.66 10.45
C LEU A 94 34.07 -24.62 10.98
N SER A 95 34.33 -23.73 11.94
CA SER A 95 35.61 -23.63 12.64
C SER A 95 35.84 -24.79 13.63
N LEU A 96 37.09 -25.00 14.04
CA LEU A 96 37.48 -26.10 14.94
C LEU A 96 36.72 -26.08 16.28
N SER A 97 36.28 -24.90 16.75
CA SER A 97 35.48 -24.73 17.96
C SER A 97 34.03 -25.20 17.83
N MET A 98 33.54 -25.53 16.62
CA MET A 98 32.17 -26.00 16.35
C MET A 98 32.11 -27.51 16.08
N ASN A 99 33.20 -28.23 16.35
CA ASN A 99 33.31 -29.65 16.05
C ASN A 99 32.31 -30.52 16.84
N ASP A 100 32.01 -30.16 18.09
CA ASP A 100 31.01 -30.81 18.94
C ASP A 100 29.57 -30.38 18.62
N ASP A 101 29.36 -29.12 18.22
CA ASP A 101 28.04 -28.60 17.85
C ASP A 101 27.49 -29.16 16.53
N LEU A 102 28.37 -29.59 15.61
CA LEU A 102 27.98 -30.26 14.37
C LEU A 102 27.12 -31.51 14.60
N ASP A 103 27.41 -32.27 15.65
CA ASP A 103 26.64 -33.48 15.99
C ASP A 103 25.27 -33.14 16.59
N ASN A 104 25.16 -32.03 17.32
CA ASN A 104 23.89 -31.53 17.85
C ASN A 104 22.98 -30.99 16.74
N ILE A 105 23.55 -30.30 15.74
CA ILE A 105 22.77 -29.65 14.68
C ILE A 105 22.15 -30.66 13.70
N ARG A 106 22.79 -31.83 13.52
CA ARG A 106 22.20 -32.95 12.76
C ARG A 106 20.84 -33.39 13.31
N ASN A 107 20.71 -33.46 14.63
CA ASN A 107 19.47 -33.83 15.32
C ASN A 107 18.50 -32.64 15.44
N LEU A 108 19.02 -31.42 15.40
CA LEU A 108 18.21 -30.20 15.45
C LEU A 108 17.33 -30.05 14.21
N GLY A 109 17.82 -30.40 13.03
CA GLY A 109 17.07 -30.23 11.77
C GLY A 109 15.74 -31.00 11.75
N THR A 110 15.74 -32.26 12.18
CA THR A 110 14.52 -33.09 12.24
C THR A 110 13.56 -32.59 13.33
N LYS A 111 14.10 -32.27 14.51
CA LYS A 111 13.30 -31.76 15.63
C LYS A 111 12.63 -30.42 15.30
N LEU A 112 13.37 -29.51 14.66
CA LEU A 112 12.85 -28.21 14.25
C LEU A 112 11.74 -28.37 13.21
N ALA A 113 11.92 -29.25 12.21
CA ALA A 113 10.89 -29.53 11.22
C ALA A 113 9.61 -30.13 11.84
N GLU A 114 9.74 -30.99 12.86
CA GLU A 114 8.59 -31.54 13.58
C GLU A 114 7.85 -30.47 14.40
N GLU A 115 8.57 -29.59 15.10
CA GLU A 115 7.97 -28.50 15.86
C GLU A 115 7.33 -27.43 14.96
N MET A 116 7.93 -27.14 13.79
CA MET A 116 7.36 -26.20 12.81
C MET A 116 6.11 -26.73 12.10
N ARG A 117 5.83 -28.04 12.19
CA ARG A 117 4.63 -28.68 11.63
C ARG A 117 3.46 -28.70 12.61
N LYS A 118 3.69 -28.42 13.90
CA LYS A 118 2.64 -28.32 14.92
C LYS A 118 1.91 -26.99 14.83
#